data_AF-A0A7W1C5K7-F1
#
_entry.id   AF-A0A7W1C5K7-F1
#
_cell.length_a   1.000
_cell.length_b   1.000
_cell.length_c   1.000
_cell.angle_alpha   90.00
_cell.angle_beta   90.00
_cell.angle_gamma   90.00
#
_symmetry.space_group_name_H-M   'P 1'
#
loop_
_entity.id
_entity.type
_entity.pdbx_description
1 polymer ?
#
loop_
_entity_poly.entity_id
_entity_poly.type
_entity_poly.pdbx_seq_one_letter_code
_entity_poly.pdbx_strand_id
1 'polypeptide(L)'
;MEPRAAPVGSATGTTARKILGELALFLPRFLILLKGLAGDPRVPRRSKMIVWGTILYLVTPIDIVPDFVPGLGQLDDILIVLLAMHSILNRVDESVVVEHWGGDPGVIQTIRQGLATVARMLPGDWESRV
;
A
#
# COMPACT_ATOMS: atom_id res chain seq x y z
N MET A 1 31.14 -16.18 40.73
CA MET A 1 29.81 -16.59 40.21
C MET A 1 29.30 -15.39 39.42
N GLU A 2 29.64 -15.30 38.13
CA GLU A 2 29.32 -14.14 37.29
C GLU A 2 27.98 -14.33 36.56
N PRO A 3 27.12 -13.30 36.51
CA PRO A 3 25.89 -13.35 35.74
C PRO A 3 26.19 -13.28 34.24
N ARG A 4 25.95 -14.38 33.53
CA ARG A 4 26.04 -14.48 32.07
C ARG A 4 24.91 -13.63 31.45
N ALA A 5 25.25 -12.45 30.94
CA ALA A 5 24.34 -11.63 30.16
C ALA A 5 23.90 -12.39 28.90
N ALA A 6 22.59 -12.49 28.68
CA ALA A 6 22.00 -13.10 27.49
C ALA A 6 22.08 -12.14 26.28
N PRO A 7 22.25 -12.64 25.05
CA PRO A 7 22.31 -11.80 23.86
C PRO A 7 20.91 -11.30 23.49
N VAL A 8 20.64 -10.02 23.74
CA VAL A 8 19.47 -9.30 23.20
C VAL A 8 19.89 -8.67 21.87
N GLY A 9 19.69 -9.38 20.76
CA GLY A 9 19.95 -8.79 19.43
C GLY A 9 20.14 -9.78 18.30
N SER A 10 19.04 -10.25 17.70
CA SER A 10 19.08 -10.90 16.36
C SER A 10 17.72 -11.01 15.64
N ALA A 11 16.59 -10.79 16.31
CA ALA A 11 15.27 -10.97 15.68
C ALA A 11 14.80 -9.80 14.78
N THR A 12 15.14 -8.55 15.13
CA THR A 12 14.61 -7.35 14.47
C THR A 12 15.21 -7.12 13.07
N GLY A 13 16.52 -7.35 12.91
CA GLY A 13 17.22 -7.13 11.64
C GLY A 13 16.78 -8.08 10.53
N THR A 14 16.53 -9.35 10.87
CA THR A 14 16.06 -10.37 9.92
C THR A 14 14.63 -10.09 9.46
N THR A 15 13.76 -9.68 10.39
CA THR A 15 12.35 -9.37 10.10
C THR A 15 12.23 -8.12 9.23
N ALA A 16 12.94 -7.04 9.56
CA ALA A 16 12.91 -5.80 8.77
C ALA A 16 13.44 -6.03 7.34
N ARG A 17 14.55 -6.75 7.18
CA ARG A 17 15.12 -7.06 5.86
C ARG A 17 14.18 -7.92 5.00
N LYS A 18 13.44 -8.84 5.63
CA LYS A 18 12.45 -9.66 4.95
C LYS A 18 11.26 -8.82 4.48
N ILE A 19 10.71 -7.96 5.34
CA ILE A 19 9.63 -7.03 5.00
C ILE A 19 10.06 -6.10 3.86
N LEU A 20 11.26 -5.51 3.94
CA LEU A 20 11.80 -4.66 2.88
C LEU A 20 11.91 -5.40 1.54
N GLY A 21 12.36 -6.67 1.55
CA GLY A 21 12.42 -7.49 0.35
C GLY A 21 11.04 -7.81 -0.23
N GLU A 22 10.06 -8.13 0.62
CA GLU A 22 8.68 -8.38 0.20
C GLU A 22 8.03 -7.11 -0.39
N LEU A 23 8.25 -5.95 0.22
CA LEU A 23 7.80 -4.65 -0.28
C LEU A 23 8.46 -4.29 -1.62
N ALA A 24 9.78 -4.49 -1.74
CA ALA A 24 10.50 -4.23 -2.99
C ALA A 24 10.01 -5.11 -4.14
N LEU A 25 9.64 -6.37 -3.85
CA LEU A 25 9.04 -7.26 -4.84
C LEU A 25 7.59 -6.89 -5.15
N PHE A 26 6.84 -6.35 -4.20
CA PHE A 26 5.46 -5.91 -4.37
C PHE A 26 5.34 -4.68 -5.27
N LEU A 27 6.23 -3.70 -5.10
CA LEU A 27 6.18 -2.40 -5.78
C LEU A 27 6.05 -2.48 -7.32
N PRO A 28 6.86 -3.26 -8.07
CA PRO A 28 6.71 -3.34 -9.52
C PRO A 28 5.37 -3.94 -9.96
N ARG A 29 4.84 -4.92 -9.22
CA ARG A 29 3.52 -5.51 -9.50
C ARG A 29 2.40 -4.50 -9.25
N PHE A 30 2.52 -3.75 -8.15
CA PHE A 30 1.60 -2.68 -7.83
C PHE A 30 1.56 -1.60 -8.92
N LEU A 31 2.72 -1.18 -9.43
CA LEU A 31 2.81 -0.22 -10.53
C LEU A 31 2.18 -0.73 -11.84
N ILE A 32 2.35 -2.02 -12.15
CA ILE A 32 1.71 -2.65 -13.32
C ILE A 32 0.18 -2.60 -13.18
N LEU A 33 -0.36 -2.96 -12.00
CA LEU A 33 -1.78 -2.86 -11.71
C LEU A 33 -2.27 -1.42 -11.91
N LEU A 34 -1.62 -0.44 -11.27
CA LEU A 34 -2.01 0.97 -11.37
C LEU A 34 -2.00 1.44 -12.82
N LYS A 35 -0.98 1.08 -13.60
CA LYS A 35 -0.89 1.43 -15.02
C LYS A 35 -2.02 0.81 -15.84
N GLY A 36 -2.36 -0.46 -15.59
CA GLY A 36 -3.48 -1.14 -16.24
C GLY A 36 -4.81 -0.45 -15.95
N LEU A 37 -5.07 -0.15 -14.67
CA LEU A 37 -6.29 0.54 -14.23
C LEU A 37 -6.40 1.98 -14.73
N ALA A 38 -5.28 2.68 -14.88
CA ALA A 38 -5.26 4.03 -15.45
C ALA A 38 -5.79 4.04 -16.90
N GLY A 39 -5.46 3.01 -17.68
CA GLY A 39 -5.87 2.85 -19.07
C GLY A 39 -7.26 2.25 -19.26
N ASP A 40 -7.76 1.48 -18.30
CA ASP A 40 -8.99 0.70 -18.46
C ASP A 40 -10.25 1.58 -18.49
N PRO A 41 -11.11 1.50 -19.52
CA PRO A 41 -12.31 2.32 -19.64
C PRO A 41 -13.39 2.00 -18.58
N ARG A 42 -13.37 0.82 -17.96
CA ARG A 42 -14.31 0.41 -16.91
C ARG A 42 -14.04 1.09 -15.56
N VAL A 43 -12.84 1.63 -15.38
CA VAL A 43 -12.44 2.30 -14.13
C VAL A 43 -13.08 3.70 -14.05
N PRO A 44 -13.82 4.01 -12.97
CA PRO A 44 -14.43 5.33 -12.79
C PRO A 44 -13.39 6.46 -12.79
N ARG A 45 -13.76 7.63 -13.34
CA ARG A 45 -12.85 8.80 -13.43
C ARG A 45 -12.24 9.22 -12.09
N ARG A 46 -13.01 9.15 -11.00
CA ARG A 46 -12.50 9.44 -9.65
C ARG A 46 -11.39 8.48 -9.23
N SER A 47 -11.59 7.19 -9.46
CA SER A 47 -10.57 6.16 -9.19
C SER A 47 -9.34 6.36 -10.08
N LYS A 48 -9.52 6.78 -11.35
CA LYS A 48 -8.38 7.12 -12.22
C LYS A 48 -7.56 8.30 -11.68
N MET A 49 -8.20 9.32 -11.12
CA MET A 49 -7.47 10.44 -10.51
C MET A 49 -6.62 9.98 -9.33
N ILE A 50 -7.16 9.09 -8.49
CA ILE A 50 -6.42 8.51 -7.36
C ILE A 50 -5.26 7.66 -7.88
N VAL A 51 -5.51 6.78 -8.85
CA VAL A 51 -4.47 5.95 -9.51
C VAL A 51 -3.35 6.82 -10.09
N TRP A 52 -3.69 7.87 -10.85
CA TRP A 52 -2.70 8.79 -11.40
C TRP A 52 -1.94 9.56 -10.32
N GLY A 53 -2.62 9.98 -9.25
CA GLY A 53 -1.97 10.59 -8.09
C GLY A 53 -0.98 9.65 -7.42
N THR A 54 -1.34 8.39 -7.21
CA THR A 54 -0.46 7.37 -6.65
C THR A 54 0.71 7.05 -7.57
N ILE A 55 0.50 6.90 -8.89
CA ILE A 55 1.60 6.70 -9.85
C ILE A 55 2.56 7.88 -9.81
N LEU A 56 2.03 9.11 -9.88
CA LEU A 56 2.84 10.32 -9.83
C LEU A 56 3.67 10.37 -8.56
N TYR A 57 3.07 10.00 -7.42
CA TYR A 57 3.72 9.92 -6.11
C TYR A 57 4.80 8.82 -6.02
N LEU A 58 4.57 7.64 -6.59
CA LEU A 58 5.56 6.55 -6.55
C LEU A 58 6.72 6.74 -7.53
N VAL A 59 6.51 7.48 -8.63
CA VAL A 59 7.50 7.67 -9.70
C VAL A 59 8.28 8.98 -9.54
N THR A 60 7.77 9.93 -8.77
CA THR A 60 8.50 11.18 -8.48
C THR A 60 9.78 10.87 -7.69
N PRO A 61 10.97 11.22 -8.19
CA PRO A 61 12.22 11.14 -7.43
C PRO A 61 12.37 12.25 -6.39
N ILE A 62 11.28 12.99 -6.11
CA ILE A 62 11.23 14.12 -5.19
C ILE A 62 10.22 13.76 -4.09
N ASP A 63 10.71 13.60 -2.87
CA ASP A 63 9.90 13.65 -1.66
C ASP A 63 9.23 15.02 -1.58
N ILE A 64 7.94 15.09 -1.91
CA ILE A 64 7.14 16.34 -1.76
C ILE A 64 7.05 16.72 -0.27
N VAL A 65 7.20 15.74 0.61
CA VAL A 65 7.45 15.93 2.04
C VAL A 65 8.95 15.78 2.27
N PRO A 66 9.75 16.84 2.11
CA PRO A 66 11.15 16.74 2.48
C PRO A 66 11.24 16.34 3.96
N ASP A 67 12.20 15.46 4.30
CA ASP A 67 12.49 14.82 5.60
C ASP A 67 12.65 15.75 6.83
N PHE A 68 12.20 17.00 6.75
CA PHE A 68 12.29 18.01 7.79
C PHE A 68 11.37 17.77 8.99
N VAL A 69 10.43 16.81 8.93
CA VAL A 69 9.57 16.47 10.08
C VAL A 69 9.79 15.02 10.53
N PRO A 70 10.63 14.81 11.57
CA PRO A 70 10.81 13.51 12.18
C PRO A 70 9.45 12.92 12.63
N GLY A 71 9.07 11.79 12.05
CA GLY A 71 7.86 11.04 12.43
C GLY A 71 6.62 11.23 11.55
N LEU A 72 6.60 12.16 10.58
CA LEU A 72 5.46 12.32 9.66
C LEU A 72 5.67 11.69 8.28
N GLY A 73 6.89 11.75 7.72
CA GLY A 73 7.20 11.28 6.36
C GLY A 73 7.22 9.75 6.15
N GLN A 74 6.79 8.95 7.13
CA GLN A 74 6.61 7.49 6.96
C GLN A 74 5.14 7.08 6.93
N LEU A 75 4.24 7.96 7.39
CA LEU A 75 2.81 7.67 7.48
C LEU A 75 2.07 8.03 6.19
N ASP A 76 2.55 9.05 5.48
CA ASP A 76 2.02 9.52 4.20
C ASP A 76 2.17 8.49 3.08
N ASP A 77 3.34 7.83 2.95
CA ASP A 77 3.55 6.74 2.00
C ASP A 77 2.52 5.61 2.18
N ILE A 78 2.36 5.17 3.43
CA ILE A 78 1.43 4.09 3.79
C ILE A 78 -0.01 4.54 3.54
N LEU A 79 -0.35 5.78 3.91
CA LEU A 79 -1.68 6.34 3.72
C LEU A 79 -2.05 6.42 2.23
N ILE A 80 -1.12 6.86 1.37
CA ILE A 80 -1.34 6.96 -0.07
C ILE A 80 -1.58 5.58 -0.69
N VAL A 81 -0.77 4.59 -0.32
CA VAL A 81 -0.95 3.20 -0.80
C VAL A 81 -2.27 2.62 -0.30
N LEU A 82 -2.63 2.85 0.97
CA LEU A 82 -3.90 2.41 1.54
C LEU A 82 -5.10 3.06 0.85
N LEU A 83 -5.06 4.38 0.63
CA LEU A 83 -6.12 5.11 -0.08
C LEU A 83 -6.28 4.62 -1.52
N ALA A 84 -5.16 4.38 -2.22
CA ALA A 84 -5.16 3.82 -3.56
C ALA A 84 -5.83 2.44 -3.58
N MET A 85 -5.42 1.55 -2.68
CA MET A 85 -5.99 0.20 -2.59
C MET A 85 -7.45 0.21 -2.17
N HIS A 86 -7.83 1.02 -1.19
CA HIS A 86 -9.21 1.18 -0.79
C HIS A 86 -10.08 1.66 -1.97
N SER A 87 -9.64 2.71 -2.68
CA SER A 87 -10.37 3.23 -3.83
C SER A 87 -10.50 2.20 -4.95
N ILE A 88 -9.43 1.46 -5.26
CA ILE A 88 -9.46 0.44 -6.30
C ILE A 88 -10.41 -0.69 -5.91
N LEU A 89 -10.25 -1.24 -4.71
CA LEU A 89 -10.98 -2.44 -4.28
C LEU A 89 -12.47 -2.20 -4.03
N ASN A 90 -12.87 -0.96 -3.74
CA ASN A 90 -14.26 -0.58 -3.50
C ASN A 90 -14.99 0.00 -4.72
N ARG A 91 -14.26 0.50 -5.72
CA ARG A 91 -14.87 1.23 -6.85
C ARG A 91 -14.60 0.61 -8.21
N VAL A 92 -13.70 -0.36 -8.27
CA VAL A 92 -13.38 -1.09 -9.49
C VAL A 92 -13.83 -2.54 -9.30
N ASP A 93 -14.51 -3.07 -10.30
CA ASP A 93 -14.92 -4.47 -10.30
C ASP A 93 -13.71 -5.38 -10.09
N GLU A 94 -13.88 -6.37 -9.21
CA GLU A 94 -12.79 -7.28 -8.84
C GLU A 94 -12.18 -8.01 -10.05
N SER A 95 -13.01 -8.34 -11.05
CA SER A 95 -12.54 -8.97 -12.28
C SER A 95 -11.52 -8.11 -13.02
N VAL A 96 -11.70 -6.79 -13.03
CA VAL A 96 -10.78 -5.84 -13.68
C VAL A 96 -9.48 -5.73 -12.88
N VAL A 97 -9.58 -5.70 -11.55
CA VAL A 97 -8.38 -5.67 -10.68
C VAL A 97 -7.55 -6.94 -10.85
N VAL A 98 -8.18 -8.12 -10.87
CA VAL A 98 -7.49 -9.40 -11.05
C VAL A 98 -6.88 -9.53 -12.44
N GLU A 99 -7.56 -9.05 -13.48
CA GLU A 99 -7.07 -9.02 -14.86
C GLU A 99 -5.74 -8.24 -14.98
N HIS A 100 -5.66 -7.08 -14.30
CA HIS A 100 -4.46 -6.22 -14.34
C HIS A 100 -3.42 -6.53 -13.26
N TRP A 101 -3.74 -7.33 -12.23
CA TRP A 101 -2.83 -7.63 -11.11
C TRP A 101 -1.62 -8.48 -11.52
N GLY A 102 -1.82 -9.47 -12.39
CA GLY A 102 -0.76 -10.34 -12.90
C GLY A 102 -0.03 -11.21 -11.84
N GLY A 103 -0.53 -11.25 -10.60
CA GLY A 103 0.04 -12.01 -9.48
C GLY A 103 -0.98 -12.93 -8.80
N ASP A 104 -0.61 -13.48 -7.64
CA ASP A 104 -1.48 -14.36 -6.87
C ASP A 104 -2.77 -13.63 -6.40
N PRO A 105 -3.97 -14.12 -6.76
CA PRO A 105 -5.24 -13.49 -6.35
C PRO A 105 -5.46 -13.47 -4.82
N GLY A 106 -4.86 -14.41 -4.09
CA GLY A 106 -4.89 -14.46 -2.62
C GLY A 106 -4.22 -13.26 -1.96
N VAL A 107 -3.26 -12.62 -2.64
CA VAL A 107 -2.66 -11.36 -2.16
C VAL A 107 -3.69 -10.23 -2.15
N ILE A 108 -4.50 -10.11 -3.21
CA ILE A 108 -5.59 -9.13 -3.27
C ILE A 108 -6.60 -9.39 -2.16
N GLN A 109 -6.93 -10.66 -1.91
CA GLN A 109 -7.86 -11.03 -0.84
C GLN A 109 -7.30 -10.70 0.55
N THR A 110 -5.99 -10.89 0.75
CA THR A 110 -5.31 -10.52 2.00
C THR A 110 -5.35 -9.01 2.21
N ILE A 111 -5.10 -8.23 1.16
CA ILE A 111 -5.19 -6.75 1.22
C ILE A 111 -6.62 -6.30 1.52
N ARG A 112 -7.63 -6.90 0.86
CA ARG A 112 -9.06 -6.64 1.16
C ARG A 112 -9.38 -6.88 2.63
N GLN A 113 -8.94 -8.01 3.19
CA GLN A 113 -9.18 -8.35 4.60
C GLN A 113 -8.44 -7.42 5.57
N GLY A 114 -7.20 -7.05 5.24
CA GLY A 114 -6.42 -6.07 6.01
C GLY A 114 -7.10 -4.70 6.04
N LEU A 115 -7.51 -4.19 4.87
CA LEU A 115 -8.24 -2.93 4.75
C LEU A 115 -9.57 -2.95 5.50
N ALA A 116 -10.34 -4.02 5.39
CA ALA A 116 -11.59 -4.18 6.15
C ALA A 116 -11.36 -4.21 7.66
N THR A 117 -10.18 -4.67 8.11
CA THR A 117 -9.81 -4.67 9.53
C THR A 117 -9.40 -3.27 9.99
N VAL A 118 -8.60 -2.55 9.20
CA VAL A 118 -8.23 -1.15 9.48
C VAL A 118 -9.46 -0.25 9.45
N ALA A 119 -10.36 -0.42 8.48
CA ALA A 119 -11.60 0.33 8.37
C ALA A 119 -12.49 0.13 9.61
N ARG A 120 -12.56 -1.09 10.15
CA ARG A 120 -13.27 -1.39 11.41
C ARG A 120 -12.61 -0.78 12.64
N MET A 121 -11.29 -0.58 12.61
CA MET A 121 -10.53 0.03 13.70
C MET A 121 -10.61 1.56 13.71
N LEU A 122 -10.93 2.20 12.59
CA LEU A 122 -11.14 3.64 12.49
C LEU A 122 -12.65 3.93 12.70
N PRO A 123 -13.08 4.41 13.89
CA PRO A 123 -14.46 4.78 14.12
C PRO A 123 -14.74 6.09 13.39
N GLY A 124 -15.25 6.02 12.17
CA GLY A 124 -15.62 7.19 11.39
C GLY A 124 -16.21 6.82 10.04
N ASP A 125 -17.31 7.48 9.71
CA ASP A 125 -18.08 7.48 8.47
C ASP A 125 -17.33 8.07 7.25
N TRP A 126 -16.01 7.89 7.18
CA TRP A 126 -15.15 8.45 6.11
C TRP A 126 -15.42 7.83 4.74
N GLU A 127 -16.05 6.65 4.68
CA GLU A 127 -16.56 6.02 3.45
C GLU A 127 -17.61 6.87 2.72
N SER A 128 -18.25 7.82 3.40
CA SER A 128 -19.29 8.69 2.81
C SER A 128 -18.73 9.92 2.07
N ARG A 129 -17.42 10.22 2.18
CA ARG A 129 -16.85 11.52 1.75
C ARG A 129 -15.69 11.47 0.76
N VAL A 130 -15.19 10.28 0.40
CA VAL A 130 -14.14 10.09 -0.62
C VAL A 130 -14.71 9.29 -1.76
#